data_AF-A0A9C8WEC4-F1
#
_entry.id   AF-A0A9C8WEC4-F1
#
_cell.length_a   1.000
_cell.length_b   1.000
_cell.length_c   1.000
_cell.angle_alpha   90.00
_cell.angle_beta   90.00
_cell.angle_gamma   90.00
#
_symmetry.space_group_name_H-M   'P 1'
#
loop_
_entity.id
_entity.type
_entity.pdbx_description
1 polymer ?
#
loop_
_entity_poly.entity_id
_entity_poly.type
_entity_poly.pdbx_seq_one_letter_code
_entity_poly.pdbx_strand_id
1 'polypeptide(L)'
;MSHKIKSLPLLGQIAIVVLSFWVGLFFAWQTLSATHFFYPQIYDALDFESFIKEFAPQNYYKTGFENTDREQHIALFGQIVDAINNKGQNLSGITYHDSDGNAIDKLLREPEVIHLQDVANLLDKLRTSEYWAIVILLIIVALFKSTKTPFQHIGRTLLITLGIVTIIAALIVLYGARDVFYQLHTIVFPEKHQWFFYYQESLMTTLMKAPDIFAVIAILLSGLAFFYFSMILWAIRKLLNINSYSFKSKRRIKK
;
A
#
# COMPACT_ATOMS: atom_id res chain seq x y z
N MET A 1 29.25 -14.63 -29.73
CA MET A 1 29.37 -13.57 -28.71
C MET A 1 28.48 -12.32 -28.95
N SER A 2 27.59 -12.32 -29.96
CA SER A 2 26.80 -11.14 -30.40
C SER A 2 25.41 -10.99 -29.71
N HIS A 3 24.81 -12.09 -29.22
CA HIS A 3 23.47 -12.03 -28.60
C HIS A 3 23.46 -11.42 -27.19
N LYS A 4 24.54 -11.58 -26.40
CA LYS A 4 24.62 -11.10 -25.00
C LYS A 4 24.62 -9.56 -24.87
N ILE A 5 25.05 -8.83 -25.91
CA ILE A 5 25.17 -7.36 -25.87
C ILE A 5 23.82 -6.69 -26.18
N LYS A 6 22.92 -7.37 -26.91
CA LYS A 6 21.58 -6.84 -27.25
C LYS A 6 20.52 -7.06 -26.15
N SER A 7 20.72 -8.02 -25.24
CA SER A 7 19.76 -8.32 -24.16
C SER A 7 19.89 -7.40 -22.93
N LEU A 8 21.07 -6.80 -22.72
CA LEU A 8 21.35 -5.94 -21.56
C LEU A 8 20.44 -4.68 -21.47
N PRO A 9 20.13 -3.98 -22.58
CA PRO A 9 19.19 -2.86 -22.56
C PRO A 9 17.73 -3.27 -22.29
N LEU A 10 17.34 -4.50 -22.63
CA LEU A 10 16.00 -5.01 -22.37
C LEU A 10 15.82 -5.35 -20.89
N LEU A 11 16.78 -6.07 -20.31
CA LEU A 11 16.77 -6.40 -18.88
C LEU A 11 16.77 -5.13 -18.02
N GLY A 12 17.57 -4.13 -18.39
CA GLY A 12 17.56 -2.82 -17.70
C GLY A 12 16.22 -2.10 -17.80
N GLN A 13 15.53 -2.16 -18.95
CA GLN A 13 14.18 -1.58 -19.09
C GLN A 13 13.15 -2.32 -18.22
N ILE A 14 13.18 -3.65 -18.20
CA ILE A 14 12.31 -4.47 -17.34
C ILE A 14 12.56 -4.12 -15.87
N ALA A 15 13.83 -4.03 -15.45
CA ALA A 15 14.19 -3.65 -14.09
C ALA A 15 13.67 -2.25 -13.73
N ILE A 16 13.82 -1.26 -14.62
CA ILE A 16 13.25 0.09 -14.42
C ILE A 16 11.74 0.00 -14.20
N VAL A 17 11.02 -0.79 -15.00
CA VAL A 17 9.56 -0.92 -14.88
C VAL A 17 9.16 -1.53 -13.55
N VAL A 18 9.76 -2.67 -13.18
CA VAL A 18 9.46 -3.38 -11.93
C VAL A 18 9.77 -2.50 -10.72
N LEU A 19 10.97 -1.89 -10.69
CA LEU A 19 11.37 -1.02 -9.59
C LEU A 19 10.52 0.25 -9.53
N SER A 20 10.15 0.84 -10.66
CA SER A 20 9.26 2.02 -10.68
C SER A 20 7.87 1.69 -10.16
N PHE A 21 7.36 0.48 -10.43
CA PHE A 21 6.07 0.05 -9.89
C PHE A 21 6.15 -0.17 -8.37
N TRP A 22 7.22 -0.81 -7.89
CA TRP A 22 7.49 -0.98 -6.46
C TRP A 22 7.62 0.36 -5.73
N VAL A 23 8.36 1.32 -6.30
CA VAL A 23 8.47 2.69 -5.77
C VAL A 23 7.12 3.45 -5.88
N GLY A 24 6.30 3.14 -6.88
CA GLY A 24 4.94 3.67 -6.98
C GLY A 24 4.05 3.20 -5.82
N LEU A 25 4.14 1.92 -5.44
CA LEU A 25 3.44 1.37 -4.27
C LEU A 25 3.88 2.07 -2.98
N PHE A 26 5.18 2.31 -2.81
CA PHE A 26 5.72 3.07 -1.68
C PHE A 26 5.04 4.43 -1.54
N PHE A 27 5.09 5.26 -2.59
CA PHE A 27 4.52 6.60 -2.55
C PHE A 27 2.99 6.58 -2.36
N ALA A 28 2.31 5.58 -2.95
CA ALA A 28 0.88 5.40 -2.75
C ALA A 28 0.56 5.10 -1.29
N TRP A 29 1.28 4.17 -0.66
CA TRP A 29 1.12 3.86 0.76
C TRP A 29 1.37 5.10 1.63
N GLN A 30 2.48 5.81 1.43
CA GLN A 30 2.81 7.02 2.22
C GLN A 30 1.74 8.11 2.10
N THR A 31 1.18 8.29 0.90
CA THR A 31 0.14 9.31 0.67
C THR A 31 -1.18 8.91 1.35
N LEU A 32 -1.58 7.65 1.21
CA LEU A 32 -2.82 7.16 1.78
C LEU A 32 -2.74 7.07 3.31
N SER A 33 -1.64 6.57 3.87
CA SER A 33 -1.50 6.49 5.33
C SER A 33 -1.48 7.87 5.99
N ALA A 34 -0.87 8.88 5.36
CA ALA A 34 -0.88 10.26 5.85
C ALA A 34 -2.27 10.91 5.88
N THR A 35 -3.24 10.35 5.16
CA THR A 35 -4.64 10.79 5.14
C THR A 35 -5.56 9.78 5.81
N HIS A 36 -5.00 8.82 6.55
CA HIS A 36 -5.69 7.69 7.15
C HIS A 36 -6.62 6.99 6.13
N PHE A 37 -6.14 6.79 4.90
CA PHE A 37 -6.85 6.14 3.79
C PHE A 37 -8.18 6.79 3.41
N PHE A 38 -8.38 8.08 3.72
CA PHE A 38 -9.68 8.73 3.57
C PHE A 38 -10.78 8.01 4.37
N TYR A 39 -10.42 7.52 5.57
CA TYR A 39 -11.32 6.79 6.44
C TYR A 39 -12.64 7.52 6.73
N PRO A 40 -12.69 8.84 6.99
CA PRO A 40 -13.96 9.53 7.19
C PRO A 40 -14.95 9.34 6.03
N GLN A 41 -14.47 9.36 4.79
CA GLN A 41 -15.30 9.19 3.60
C GLN A 41 -15.76 7.74 3.45
N ILE A 42 -14.89 6.78 3.75
CA ILE A 42 -15.22 5.34 3.72
C ILE A 42 -16.25 5.01 4.80
N TYR A 43 -16.05 5.57 6.00
CA TYR A 43 -16.92 5.40 7.16
C TYR A 43 -18.37 5.74 6.82
N ASP A 44 -18.59 6.89 6.19
CA ASP A 44 -19.92 7.33 5.79
C ASP A 44 -20.46 6.51 4.60
N ALA A 45 -19.61 6.23 3.60
CA ALA A 45 -20.03 5.52 2.38
C ALA A 45 -20.43 4.06 2.62
N LEU A 46 -19.88 3.42 3.66
CA LEU A 46 -20.13 2.03 4.01
C LEU A 46 -21.00 1.86 5.28
N ASP A 47 -21.59 2.95 5.79
CA ASP A 47 -22.46 2.98 6.97
C ASP A 47 -21.84 2.28 8.19
N PHE A 48 -20.61 2.70 8.54
CA PHE A 48 -19.88 2.15 9.68
C PHE A 48 -20.58 2.45 11.00
N GLU A 49 -21.29 3.58 11.10
CA GLU A 49 -22.05 3.97 12.29
C GLU A 49 -23.09 2.90 12.67
N SER A 50 -23.96 2.53 11.72
CA SER A 50 -24.95 1.46 11.95
C SER A 50 -24.28 0.12 12.24
N PHE A 51 -23.21 -0.20 11.50
CA PHE A 51 -22.48 -1.45 11.68
C PHE A 51 -21.85 -1.58 13.08
N ILE A 52 -21.22 -0.53 13.58
CA ILE A 52 -20.64 -0.51 14.92
C ILE A 52 -21.75 -0.61 15.97
N LYS A 53 -22.86 0.12 15.82
CA LYS A 53 -24.02 0.00 16.73
C LYS A 53 -24.59 -1.41 16.81
N GLU A 54 -24.56 -2.15 15.70
CA GLU A 54 -25.04 -3.53 15.65
C GLU A 54 -24.04 -4.51 16.31
N PHE A 55 -22.76 -4.42 15.97
CA PHE A 55 -21.78 -5.46 16.32
C PHE A 55 -20.96 -5.16 17.57
N ALA A 56 -20.74 -3.90 17.93
CA ALA A 56 -19.98 -3.56 19.13
C ALA A 56 -20.60 -4.08 20.44
N PRO A 57 -21.93 -4.03 20.66
CA PRO A 57 -22.55 -4.58 21.88
C PRO A 57 -22.41 -6.10 21.99
N GLN A 58 -22.13 -6.80 20.88
CA GLN A 58 -21.97 -8.24 20.84
C GLN A 58 -20.56 -8.69 21.24
N ASN A 59 -19.65 -7.75 21.53
CA ASN A 59 -18.28 -8.09 21.87
C ASN A 59 -18.19 -8.79 23.23
N TYR A 60 -17.48 -9.92 23.29
CA TYR A 60 -17.35 -10.73 24.50
C TYR A 60 -16.40 -10.14 25.55
N TYR A 61 -15.53 -9.20 25.16
CA TYR A 61 -14.42 -8.72 25.97
C TYR A 61 -14.47 -7.21 26.25
N LYS A 62 -15.25 -6.45 25.47
CA LYS A 62 -15.31 -4.99 25.49
C LYS A 62 -16.75 -4.53 25.50
N THR A 63 -17.02 -3.39 26.14
CA THR A 63 -18.37 -2.84 26.30
C THR A 63 -18.37 -1.32 26.13
N GLY A 64 -19.51 -0.74 25.81
CA GLY A 64 -19.66 0.71 25.75
C GLY A 64 -19.11 1.36 24.49
N PHE A 65 -18.50 0.60 23.58
CA PHE A 65 -17.98 1.11 22.30
C PHE A 65 -19.11 1.59 21.38
N GLU A 66 -20.29 0.98 21.48
CA GLU A 66 -21.52 1.40 20.79
C GLU A 66 -22.02 2.80 21.16
N ASN A 67 -21.54 3.35 22.28
CA ASN A 67 -21.88 4.69 22.76
C ASN A 67 -20.84 5.74 22.34
N THR A 68 -19.77 5.33 21.66
CA THR A 68 -18.77 6.26 21.12
C THR A 68 -19.26 6.89 19.81
N ASP A 69 -18.74 8.05 19.48
CA ASP A 69 -19.16 8.79 18.29
C ASP A 69 -18.23 8.57 17.09
N ARG A 70 -18.72 9.00 15.93
CA ARG A 70 -18.00 8.98 14.66
C ARG A 70 -16.59 9.59 14.74
N GLU A 71 -16.44 10.72 15.44
CA GLU A 71 -15.15 11.40 15.52
C GLU A 71 -14.14 10.56 16.30
N GLN A 72 -14.60 9.90 17.36
CA GLN A 72 -13.79 8.95 18.10
C GLN A 72 -13.40 7.74 17.25
N HIS A 73 -14.33 7.17 16.48
CA HIS A 73 -14.02 6.07 15.55
C HIS A 73 -12.94 6.45 14.54
N ILE A 74 -13.03 7.65 13.95
CA ILE A 74 -12.04 8.17 13.01
C ILE A 74 -10.67 8.34 13.70
N ALA A 75 -10.66 8.93 14.91
CA ALA A 75 -9.44 9.12 15.66
C ALA A 75 -8.77 7.79 16.05
N LEU A 76 -9.55 6.79 16.44
CA LEU A 76 -9.06 5.46 16.80
C LEU A 76 -8.47 4.72 15.60
N PHE A 77 -9.12 4.79 14.44
CA PHE A 77 -8.56 4.24 13.20
C PHE A 77 -7.25 4.96 12.82
N GLY A 78 -7.22 6.28 12.92
CA GLY A 78 -6.02 7.09 12.68
C GLY A 78 -4.86 6.67 13.59
N GLN A 79 -5.12 6.50 14.89
CA GLN A 79 -4.11 6.01 15.85
C GLN A 79 -3.56 4.63 15.47
N ILE A 80 -4.40 3.71 14.99
CA ILE A 80 -3.94 2.40 14.50
C ILE A 80 -3.02 2.58 13.28
N VAL A 81 -3.43 3.38 12.29
CA VAL A 81 -2.63 3.64 11.08
C VAL A 81 -1.29 4.27 11.43
N ASP A 82 -1.29 5.26 12.32
CA ASP A 82 -0.08 5.95 12.77
C ASP A 82 0.86 5.00 13.52
N ALA A 83 0.32 4.19 14.42
CA ALA A 83 1.08 3.18 15.17
C ALA A 83 1.74 2.17 14.23
N ILE A 84 0.99 1.62 13.27
CA ILE A 84 1.51 0.66 12.28
C ILE A 84 2.65 1.29 11.44
N ASN A 85 2.50 2.55 11.03
CA ASN A 85 3.54 3.25 10.26
C ASN A 85 4.78 3.61 11.10
N ASN A 86 4.63 3.66 12.42
CA ASN A 86 5.67 3.92 13.42
C ASN A 86 6.08 2.65 14.17
N LYS A 87 6.22 1.52 13.45
CA LYS A 87 6.77 0.25 13.96
C LYS A 87 5.95 -0.39 15.10
N GLY A 88 4.64 -0.11 15.16
CA GLY A 88 3.71 -0.65 16.15
C GLY A 88 3.74 0.08 17.50
N GLN A 89 4.45 1.22 17.58
CA GLN A 89 4.51 1.99 18.82
C GLN A 89 3.12 2.44 19.27
N ASN A 90 2.86 2.31 20.58
CA ASN A 90 1.62 2.71 21.26
C ASN A 90 0.35 1.93 20.89
N LEU A 91 0.41 0.84 20.11
CA LEU A 91 -0.76 -0.01 19.82
C LEU A 91 -1.51 -0.42 21.09
N SER A 92 -0.80 -0.91 22.10
CA SER A 92 -1.39 -1.36 23.38
C SER A 92 -1.90 -0.24 24.28
N GLY A 93 -1.71 1.03 23.89
CA GLY A 93 -2.12 2.22 24.63
C GLY A 93 -3.34 2.94 24.04
N ILE A 94 -3.86 2.49 22.90
CA ILE A 94 -5.04 3.10 22.26
C ILE A 94 -6.27 2.82 23.13
N THR A 95 -6.94 3.86 23.62
CA THR A 95 -8.14 3.79 24.47
C THR A 95 -9.32 4.50 23.84
N TYR A 96 -10.52 3.99 24.11
CA TYR A 96 -11.78 4.66 23.80
C TYR A 96 -12.41 5.19 25.09
N HIS A 97 -13.27 6.18 24.95
CA HIS A 97 -13.76 7.06 26.00
C HIS A 97 -15.28 7.21 25.90
N ASP A 98 -15.91 7.45 27.03
CA ASP A 98 -17.34 7.77 27.11
C ASP A 98 -17.63 9.20 26.60
N SER A 99 -18.90 9.59 26.61
CA SER A 99 -19.36 10.93 26.22
C SER A 99 -18.83 12.05 27.12
N ASP A 100 -18.40 11.73 28.34
CA ASP A 100 -17.83 12.68 29.30
C ASP A 100 -16.29 12.78 29.15
N GLY A 101 -15.69 11.99 28.25
CA GLY A 101 -14.26 11.95 27.96
C GLY A 101 -13.46 11.05 28.90
N ASN A 102 -14.09 10.25 29.75
CA ASN A 102 -13.39 9.29 30.60
C ASN A 102 -13.03 8.03 29.82
N ALA A 103 -11.81 7.53 30.01
CA ALA A 103 -11.37 6.30 29.37
C ALA A 103 -12.18 5.10 29.88
N ILE A 104 -12.82 4.37 28.96
CA ILE A 104 -13.57 3.14 29.25
C ILE A 104 -12.60 1.97 29.32
N ASP A 105 -11.90 1.70 28.22
CA ASP A 105 -10.94 0.60 28.11
C ASP A 105 -9.98 0.82 26.92
N LYS A 106 -8.98 -0.04 26.80
CA LYS A 106 -8.16 -0.20 25.61
C LYS A 106 -8.98 -0.73 24.45
N LEU A 107 -8.76 -0.18 23.27
CA LEU A 107 -9.40 -0.62 22.02
C LEU A 107 -8.98 -2.05 21.66
N LEU A 108 -7.67 -2.32 21.70
CA LEU A 108 -7.07 -3.56 21.23
C LEU A 108 -6.84 -4.54 22.38
N ARG A 109 -7.19 -5.81 22.18
CA ARG A 109 -6.72 -6.90 23.03
C ARG A 109 -5.28 -7.27 22.67
N GLU A 110 -4.63 -8.02 23.55
CA GLU A 110 -3.26 -8.47 23.34
C GLU A 110 -3.05 -9.24 22.01
N PRO A 111 -3.92 -10.19 21.61
CA PRO A 111 -3.78 -10.85 20.29
C PRO A 111 -3.87 -9.87 19.11
N GLU A 112 -4.71 -8.84 19.20
CA GLU A 112 -4.84 -7.81 18.16
C GLU A 112 -3.60 -6.91 18.10
N VAL A 113 -3.03 -6.56 19.26
CA VAL A 113 -1.75 -5.84 19.34
C VAL A 113 -0.63 -6.64 18.69
N ILE A 114 -0.53 -7.95 18.99
CA ILE A 114 0.48 -8.83 18.39
C ILE A 114 0.30 -8.88 16.86
N HIS A 115 -0.93 -9.05 16.38
CA HIS A 115 -1.21 -9.07 14.95
C HIS A 115 -0.81 -7.76 14.27
N LEU A 116 -1.22 -6.62 14.81
CA LEU A 116 -0.88 -5.32 14.23
C LEU A 116 0.62 -5.00 14.33
N GLN A 117 1.30 -5.53 15.34
CA GLN A 117 2.76 -5.48 15.42
C GLN A 117 3.42 -6.29 14.28
N ASP A 118 2.88 -7.46 13.93
CA ASP A 118 3.36 -8.21 12.76
C ASP A 118 3.16 -7.44 11.46
N VAL A 119 2.01 -6.77 11.30
CA VAL A 119 1.75 -5.87 10.16
C VAL A 119 2.77 -4.75 10.12
N ALA A 120 3.06 -4.11 11.25
CA ALA A 120 4.06 -3.05 11.35
C ALA A 120 5.49 -3.55 11.01
N ASN A 121 5.85 -4.75 11.47
CA ASN A 121 7.13 -5.38 11.17
C ASN A 121 7.27 -5.71 9.68
N LEU A 122 6.20 -6.20 9.05
CA LEU A 122 6.15 -6.43 7.61
C LEU A 122 6.37 -5.12 6.84
N LEU A 123 5.65 -4.06 7.22
CA LEU A 123 5.78 -2.76 6.57
C LEU A 123 7.17 -2.14 6.75
N ASP A 124 7.84 -2.33 7.89
CA ASP A 124 9.22 -1.85 8.09
C ASP A 124 10.22 -2.57 7.16
N LYS A 125 10.02 -3.88 6.95
CA LYS A 125 10.81 -4.66 5.96
C LYS A 125 10.54 -4.20 4.53
N LEU A 126 9.27 -3.99 4.17
CA LEU A 126 8.88 -3.49 2.86
C LEU A 126 9.47 -2.10 2.61
N ARG A 127 9.38 -1.19 3.59
CA ARG A 127 9.98 0.15 3.54
C ARG A 127 11.49 0.11 3.33
N THR A 128 12.17 -0.78 4.05
CA THR A 128 13.61 -1.00 3.86
C THR A 128 13.92 -1.48 2.44
N SER A 129 13.12 -2.41 1.89
CA SER A 129 13.27 -2.88 0.51
C SER A 129 13.05 -1.78 -0.53
N GLU A 130 12.13 -0.85 -0.26
CA GLU A 130 11.81 0.28 -1.15
C GLU A 130 12.97 1.28 -1.23
N TYR A 131 13.65 1.57 -0.13
CA TYR A 131 14.86 2.40 -0.17
C TYR A 131 15.94 1.78 -1.06
N TRP A 132 16.16 0.47 -0.96
CA TRP A 132 17.06 -0.23 -1.87
C TRP A 132 16.58 -0.18 -3.32
N ALA A 133 15.28 -0.34 -3.56
CA ALA A 133 14.69 -0.24 -4.90
C ALA A 133 14.91 1.14 -5.53
N ILE A 134 14.76 2.22 -4.75
CA ILE A 134 15.05 3.59 -5.19
C ILE A 134 16.53 3.75 -5.56
N VAL A 135 17.45 3.30 -4.69
CA VAL A 135 18.89 3.38 -4.95
C VAL A 135 19.26 2.63 -6.23
N ILE A 136 18.77 1.39 -6.38
CA ILE A 136 19.03 0.56 -7.57
C ILE A 136 18.42 1.21 -8.83
N LEU A 137 17.19 1.73 -8.75
CA LEU A 137 16.54 2.42 -9.85
C LEU A 137 17.36 3.63 -10.30
N LEU A 138 17.85 4.45 -9.37
CA LEU A 138 18.69 5.61 -9.67
C LEU A 138 20.00 5.20 -10.35
N ILE A 139 20.65 4.12 -9.89
CA ILE A 139 21.87 3.58 -10.51
C ILE A 139 21.58 3.14 -11.96
N ILE A 140 20.51 2.37 -12.19
CA ILE A 140 20.16 1.90 -13.54
C ILE A 140 19.84 3.07 -14.47
N VAL A 141 19.08 4.07 -13.99
CA VAL A 141 18.76 5.27 -14.75
C VAL A 141 20.03 6.08 -15.07
N ALA A 142 20.97 6.19 -14.13
CA ALA A 142 22.25 6.85 -14.36
C ALA A 142 23.10 6.12 -15.41
N LEU A 143 23.13 4.78 -15.39
CA LEU A 143 23.79 3.95 -16.40
C LEU A 143 23.14 4.12 -17.79
N PHE A 144 21.83 4.17 -17.87
CA PHE A 144 21.13 4.47 -19.14
C PHE A 144 21.44 5.87 -19.64
N LYS A 145 21.54 6.85 -18.74
CA LYS A 145 21.94 8.21 -19.07
C LYS A 145 23.38 8.28 -19.59
N SER A 146 24.33 7.60 -18.94
CA SER A 146 25.75 7.60 -19.34
C SER A 146 25.98 6.87 -20.67
N THR A 147 25.26 5.77 -20.91
CA THR A 147 25.30 5.00 -22.16
C THR A 147 24.44 5.61 -23.28
N LYS A 148 23.72 6.71 -23.00
CA LYS A 148 22.77 7.35 -23.93
C LYS A 148 21.70 6.39 -24.45
N THR A 149 21.33 5.41 -23.64
CA THR A 149 20.29 4.43 -23.96
C THR A 149 18.92 5.07 -23.70
N PRO A 150 18.06 5.24 -24.73
CA PRO A 150 16.73 5.80 -24.53
C PRO A 150 15.81 4.80 -23.84
N PHE A 151 14.89 5.27 -23.00
CA PHE A 151 13.77 4.46 -22.53
C PHE A 151 12.70 4.38 -23.63
N GLN A 152 12.40 3.16 -24.09
CA GLN A 152 11.58 2.95 -25.26
C GLN A 152 10.11 2.70 -24.87
N HIS A 153 9.19 3.07 -25.75
CA HIS A 153 7.79 2.62 -25.73
C HIS A 153 6.99 2.79 -24.42
N ILE A 154 7.17 3.90 -23.68
CA ILE A 154 6.45 4.16 -22.42
C ILE A 154 4.93 3.89 -22.49
N GLY A 155 4.25 4.31 -23.56
CA GLY A 155 2.80 4.11 -23.69
C GLY A 155 2.43 2.62 -23.77
N ARG A 156 3.23 1.82 -24.48
CA ARG A 156 3.05 0.36 -24.53
C ARG A 156 3.33 -0.28 -23.18
N THR A 157 4.36 0.18 -22.47
CA THR A 157 4.67 -0.27 -21.11
C THR A 157 3.51 -0.01 -20.16
N LEU A 158 2.96 1.21 -20.15
CA LEU A 158 1.81 1.56 -19.30
C LEU A 158 0.59 0.68 -19.62
N LEU A 159 0.28 0.48 -20.90
CA LEU A 159 -0.85 -0.37 -21.32
C LEU A 159 -0.65 -1.84 -20.92
N ILE A 160 0.56 -2.38 -21.08
CA ILE A 160 0.88 -3.76 -20.69
C ILE A 160 0.77 -3.90 -19.17
N THR A 161 1.37 -3.00 -18.39
CA THR A 161 1.31 -3.04 -16.93
C THR A 161 -0.14 -2.92 -16.44
N LEU A 162 -0.92 -2.00 -17.00
CA LEU A 162 -2.34 -1.86 -16.69
C LEU A 162 -3.12 -3.14 -17.01
N GLY A 163 -2.86 -3.75 -18.18
CA GLY A 163 -3.46 -5.03 -18.57
C GLY A 163 -3.12 -6.16 -17.60
N ILE A 164 -1.85 -6.27 -17.18
CA ILE A 164 -1.41 -7.26 -16.20
C ILE A 164 -2.10 -7.04 -14.85
N VAL A 165 -2.10 -5.81 -14.33
CA VAL A 165 -2.76 -5.47 -13.05
C VAL A 165 -4.25 -5.80 -13.11
N THR A 166 -4.92 -5.48 -14.23
CA THR A 166 -6.35 -5.76 -14.42
C THR A 166 -6.62 -7.26 -14.48
N ILE A 167 -5.79 -8.03 -15.18
CA ILE A 167 -5.91 -9.49 -15.24
C ILE A 167 -5.71 -10.11 -13.85
N ILE A 168 -4.69 -9.68 -13.10
CA ILE A 168 -4.45 -10.16 -11.74
C ILE A 168 -5.64 -9.85 -10.84
N ALA A 169 -6.17 -8.62 -10.89
CA ALA A 169 -7.35 -8.23 -10.13
C ALA A 169 -8.57 -9.10 -10.49
N ALA A 170 -8.80 -9.35 -11.78
CA ALA A 170 -9.88 -10.22 -12.24
C ALA A 170 -9.71 -11.66 -11.73
N LEU A 171 -8.50 -12.21 -11.74
CA LEU A 171 -8.22 -13.54 -11.21
C LEU A 171 -8.46 -13.63 -9.70
N ILE A 172 -8.09 -12.60 -8.93
CA ILE A 172 -8.37 -12.52 -7.49
C ILE A 172 -9.87 -12.53 -7.23
N VAL A 173 -10.65 -11.77 -8.00
CA VAL A 173 -12.11 -11.75 -7.88
C VAL A 173 -12.71 -13.12 -8.23
N LEU A 174 -12.25 -13.74 -9.32
CA LEU A 174 -12.75 -15.05 -9.77
C LEU A 174 -12.43 -16.18 -8.80
N TYR A 175 -11.26 -16.16 -8.16
CA TYR A 175 -10.85 -17.17 -7.20
C TYR A 175 -11.43 -16.93 -5.79
N GLY A 176 -12.00 -15.76 -5.54
CA GLY A 176 -12.53 -15.35 -4.24
C GLY A 176 -11.52 -14.48 -3.49
N ALA A 177 -11.78 -13.17 -3.44
CA ALA A 177 -10.88 -12.20 -2.81
C ALA A 177 -10.61 -12.50 -1.32
N ARG A 178 -11.62 -12.99 -0.60
CA ARG A 178 -11.49 -13.42 0.80
C ARG A 178 -10.54 -14.60 0.98
N ASP A 179 -10.63 -15.59 0.10
CA ASP A 179 -9.79 -16.78 0.17
C ASP A 179 -8.34 -16.45 -0.18
N VAL A 180 -8.12 -15.61 -1.20
CA VAL A 180 -6.79 -15.06 -1.50
C VAL A 180 -6.24 -14.29 -0.29
N PHE A 181 -7.06 -13.44 0.33
CA PHE A 181 -6.68 -12.69 1.52
C PHE A 181 -6.27 -13.63 2.67
N TYR A 182 -7.04 -14.68 2.96
CA TYR A 182 -6.72 -15.67 3.99
C TYR A 182 -5.45 -16.45 3.69
N GLN A 183 -5.28 -16.91 2.45
CA GLN A 183 -4.07 -17.61 2.04
C GLN A 183 -2.83 -16.72 2.22
N LEU A 184 -2.89 -15.47 1.77
CA LEU A 184 -1.79 -14.54 1.96
C LEU A 184 -1.49 -14.30 3.45
N HIS A 185 -2.49 -14.21 4.32
CA HIS A 185 -2.27 -14.05 5.76
C HIS A 185 -1.55 -15.26 6.37
N THR A 186 -1.92 -16.48 5.97
CA THR A 186 -1.23 -17.70 6.45
C THR A 186 0.20 -17.85 5.93
N ILE A 187 0.52 -17.28 4.76
CA ILE A 187 1.86 -17.33 4.16
C ILE A 187 2.78 -16.24 4.75
N VAL A 188 2.23 -15.05 4.99
CA VAL A 188 3.00 -13.86 5.37
C VAL A 188 3.20 -13.75 6.88
N PHE A 189 2.20 -14.14 7.68
CA PHE A 189 2.24 -14.00 9.13
C PHE A 189 2.57 -15.32 9.85
N PRO A 190 3.17 -15.27 11.06
CA PRO A 190 3.55 -16.46 11.80
C PRO A 190 2.35 -17.35 12.18
N GLU A 191 2.50 -18.69 12.06
CA GLU A 191 1.42 -19.67 12.32
C GLU A 191 0.83 -19.62 13.74
N LYS A 192 1.54 -19.06 14.72
CA LYS A 192 1.11 -19.01 16.13
C LYS A 192 0.46 -17.68 16.53
N HIS A 193 0.42 -16.71 15.63
CA HIS A 193 -0.18 -15.41 15.91
C HIS A 193 -1.59 -15.38 15.31
N GLN A 194 -2.59 -15.08 16.14
CA GLN A 194 -3.96 -14.92 15.67
C GLN A 194 -4.03 -13.70 14.74
N TRP A 195 -4.44 -13.90 13.50
CA TRP A 195 -4.62 -12.82 12.51
C TRP A 195 -6.09 -12.62 12.14
N PHE A 196 -6.91 -13.66 12.31
CA PHE A 196 -8.35 -13.59 12.06
C PHE A 196 -9.11 -13.41 13.38
N PHE A 197 -10.04 -12.47 13.39
CA PHE A 197 -10.88 -12.16 14.53
C PHE A 197 -12.33 -12.02 14.09
N TYR A 198 -13.26 -12.56 14.88
CA TYR A 198 -14.69 -12.32 14.69
C TYR A 198 -15.09 -10.94 15.24
N TYR A 199 -16.20 -10.37 14.75
CA TYR A 199 -16.70 -9.09 15.25
C TYR A 199 -16.99 -9.12 16.76
N GLN A 200 -17.50 -10.25 17.26
CA GLN A 200 -17.76 -10.50 18.68
C GLN A 200 -16.47 -10.61 19.53
N GLU A 201 -15.30 -10.71 18.91
CA GLU A 201 -14.03 -10.82 19.61
C GLU A 201 -13.18 -9.55 19.50
N SER A 202 -13.39 -8.72 18.48
CA SER A 202 -12.45 -7.67 18.09
C SER A 202 -13.15 -6.36 17.75
N LEU A 203 -12.89 -5.34 18.57
CA LEU A 203 -13.28 -3.97 18.23
C LEU A 203 -12.45 -3.43 17.06
N MET A 204 -11.21 -3.89 16.84
CA MET A 204 -10.44 -3.55 15.64
C MET A 204 -11.18 -3.97 14.37
N THR A 205 -11.63 -5.22 14.30
CA THR A 205 -12.34 -5.79 13.14
C THR A 205 -13.68 -5.12 12.95
N THR A 206 -14.38 -4.81 14.05
CA THR A 206 -15.66 -4.10 14.04
C THR A 206 -15.49 -2.66 13.56
N LEU A 207 -14.52 -1.92 14.12
CA LEU A 207 -14.17 -0.56 13.71
C LEU A 207 -13.83 -0.52 12.23
N MET A 208 -13.08 -1.50 11.73
CA MET A 208 -12.67 -1.55 10.32
C MET A 208 -13.75 -2.13 9.38
N LYS A 209 -14.87 -2.66 9.87
CA LYS A 209 -15.82 -3.47 9.08
C LYS A 209 -15.08 -4.50 8.21
N ALA A 210 -14.09 -5.18 8.78
CA ALA A 210 -13.21 -6.05 8.02
C ALA A 210 -13.96 -7.33 7.58
N PRO A 211 -13.87 -7.75 6.30
CA PRO A 211 -12.84 -7.36 5.33
C PRO A 211 -13.23 -6.24 4.34
N ASP A 212 -14.42 -5.65 4.45
CA ASP A 212 -14.98 -4.77 3.42
C ASP A 212 -14.10 -3.53 3.16
N ILE A 213 -13.55 -2.91 4.21
CA ILE A 213 -12.64 -1.77 4.06
C ILE A 213 -11.39 -2.12 3.26
N PHE A 214 -10.90 -3.36 3.35
CA PHE A 214 -9.67 -3.77 2.68
C PHE A 214 -9.86 -3.80 1.17
N ALA A 215 -11.08 -4.07 0.67
CA ALA A 215 -11.38 -3.96 -0.75
C ALA A 215 -11.25 -2.51 -1.25
N VAL A 216 -11.77 -1.55 -0.49
CA VAL A 216 -11.66 -0.12 -0.82
C VAL A 216 -10.20 0.35 -0.77
N ILE A 217 -9.46 -0.02 0.29
CA ILE A 217 -8.04 0.29 0.42
C ILE A 217 -7.23 -0.32 -0.75
N ALA A 218 -7.52 -1.55 -1.15
CA ALA A 218 -6.84 -2.20 -2.29
C ALA A 218 -7.05 -1.43 -3.60
N ILE A 219 -8.26 -0.91 -3.85
CA ILE A 219 -8.57 -0.09 -5.03
C ILE A 219 -7.80 1.25 -4.97
N LEU A 220 -7.86 1.95 -3.83
CA LEU A 220 -7.16 3.23 -3.64
C LEU A 220 -5.65 3.07 -3.83
N LEU A 221 -5.06 2.05 -3.20
CA LEU A 221 -3.63 1.76 -3.27
C LEU A 221 -3.21 1.42 -4.70
N SER A 222 -3.96 0.55 -5.39
CA SER A 222 -3.64 0.15 -6.77
C SER A 222 -3.72 1.32 -7.74
N GLY A 223 -4.77 2.14 -7.65
CA GLY A 223 -4.97 3.31 -8.49
C GLY A 223 -3.86 4.36 -8.28
N LEU A 224 -3.56 4.69 -7.03
CA LEU A 224 -2.54 5.69 -6.71
C LEU A 224 -1.13 5.19 -7.01
N ALA A 225 -0.85 3.90 -6.82
CA ALA A 225 0.42 3.29 -7.19
C ALA A 225 0.65 3.35 -8.71
N PHE A 226 -0.39 3.07 -9.50
CA PHE A 226 -0.31 3.19 -10.96
C PHE A 226 -0.11 4.65 -11.41
N PHE A 227 -0.72 5.60 -10.72
CA PHE A 227 -0.49 7.03 -10.95
C PHE A 227 0.97 7.42 -10.70
N TYR A 228 1.54 7.09 -9.53
CA TYR A 228 2.94 7.38 -9.22
C TYR A 228 3.90 6.65 -10.16
N PHE A 229 3.64 5.38 -10.45
CA PHE A 229 4.39 4.61 -11.46
C PHE A 229 4.44 5.33 -12.81
N SER A 230 3.30 5.84 -13.28
CA SER A 230 3.20 6.59 -14.53
C SER A 230 4.02 7.88 -14.50
N MET A 231 3.97 8.63 -13.38
CA MET A 231 4.79 9.82 -13.18
C MET A 231 6.29 9.51 -13.18
N ILE A 232 6.70 8.44 -12.50
CA ILE A 232 8.11 8.01 -12.43
C ILE A 232 8.63 7.66 -13.82
N LEU A 233 7.90 6.83 -14.57
CA LEU A 233 8.29 6.48 -15.94
C LEU A 233 8.35 7.70 -16.86
N TRP A 234 7.41 8.64 -16.72
CA TRP A 234 7.42 9.89 -17.47
C TRP A 234 8.66 10.73 -17.14
N ALA A 235 9.00 10.87 -15.86
CA ALA A 235 10.19 11.58 -15.41
C ALA A 235 11.49 10.94 -15.94
N ILE A 236 11.61 9.61 -15.87
CA ILE A 236 12.74 8.85 -16.41
C ILE A 236 12.87 9.08 -17.92
N ARG A 237 11.77 8.98 -18.67
CA ARG A 237 11.76 9.23 -20.12
C ARG A 237 12.24 10.64 -20.44
N LYS A 238 11.77 11.65 -19.69
CA LYS A 238 12.17 13.05 -19.87
C LYS A 238 13.67 13.22 -19.60
N LEU A 239 14.18 12.67 -18.50
CA LEU A 239 15.60 12.71 -18.13
C LEU A 239 16.51 12.06 -19.18
N LEU A 240 16.11 10.92 -19.74
CA LEU A 240 16.90 10.21 -20.74
C LEU A 240 16.82 10.84 -22.15
N ASN A 241 15.72 11.53 -22.49
CA ASN A 241 15.54 12.14 -23.81
C ASN A 241 16.03 13.59 -23.94
N ILE A 242 16.19 14.35 -22.85
CA ILE A 242 16.70 15.73 -22.91
C ILE A 242 18.12 15.77 -23.52
N ASN A 243 18.97 14.77 -23.26
CA ASN A 243 20.36 14.76 -23.74
C ASN A 243 20.55 14.17 -25.14
N SER A 244 19.56 13.46 -25.71
CA SER A 244 19.67 12.87 -27.05
C SER A 244 19.45 13.90 -28.17
N TYR A 245 18.73 15.00 -27.90
CA TYR A 245 18.55 16.12 -28.84
C TYR A 245 19.82 16.97 -29.03
N SER A 246 20.59 17.21 -27.98
CA SER A 246 21.83 18.03 -28.03
C SER A 246 22.91 17.43 -28.96
N PHE A 247 22.98 16.09 -29.06
CA PHE A 247 24.00 15.43 -29.89
C PHE A 247 23.61 15.32 -31.38
N LYS A 248 22.31 15.26 -31.71
CA LYS A 248 21.85 15.23 -33.12
C LYS A 248 22.10 16.56 -33.83
N SER A 249 22.05 17.69 -33.12
CA SER A 249 22.39 19.01 -33.67
C SER A 249 23.89 19.11 -34.06
N LYS A 250 24.80 18.59 -33.23
CA LYS A 250 26.25 18.60 -33.54
C LYS A 250 26.68 17.72 -34.71
N ARG A 251 25.91 16.68 -35.08
CA ARG A 251 26.20 15.83 -36.25
C ARG A 251 25.67 16.40 -37.57
N ARG A 252 24.70 17.33 -37.55
CA ARG A 252 24.18 17.99 -38.76
C ARG A 252 25.03 19.17 -39.23
N ILE A 253 25.93 19.68 -38.39
CA ILE A 253 26.80 20.83 -38.72
C ILE A 253 28.18 20.36 -39.29
N LYS A 254 28.40 19.06 -39.41
CA LYS A 254 29.62 18.46 -40.00
C LYS A 254 29.36 17.64 -41.27
N LYS A 255 28.31 17.98 -42.02
CA LYS A 255 28.12 17.50 -43.40
C LYS A 255 27.96 18.68 -44.32
#